data_AF-A0A8T3P658-F1
#
_entry.id   AF-A0A8T3P658-F1
#
_cell.length_a   1.000
_cell.length_b   1.000
_cell.length_c   1.000
_cell.angle_alpha   90.00
_cell.angle_beta   90.00
_cell.angle_gamma   90.00
#
_symmetry.space_group_name_H-M   'P 1'
#
loop_
_entity.id
_entity.type
_entity.pdbx_description
1 polymer ?
#
loop_
_entity_poly.entity_id
_entity_poly.type
_entity_poly.pdbx_seq_one_letter_code
_entity_poly.pdbx_strand_id
1 'polypeptide(L)'
;TDVAQTEHKIRAVRAGADDLQLRPVHDAELAARIRGLLVRFAPRQPVPERSTGGRIHAFYGAKGGVGSTTLAINSAIALHRGIGRRVALMDGNLQFGDHRVFLDLGSDRRSIIDVVSSSAIDQDVLRSLVVRHDTGIDLMLAPPTPESAELVNQDQHHVAQILGHLRDLYDYVVIDVDKRLDDTTLDVIGLADVLFVVMTADLSCLKNVRLVLETMKQLGVSQEKVQLVLNRSNAFTGINVKAAEGALRRRIDYQVVNDYRTAISALNSGAPFNAGRSDSALARAVLDFVRAVDKQNHAVAASTQLAPARL
;
A
#
# COMPACT_ATOMS: atom_id res chain seq x y z
N THR A 1 40.15 -10.66 6.19
CA THR A 1 39.04 -10.37 7.12
C THR A 1 37.68 -10.80 6.57
N ASP A 2 37.46 -10.73 5.25
CA ASP A 2 36.17 -11.05 4.60
C ASP A 2 35.89 -12.57 4.43
N VAL A 3 36.92 -13.37 4.16
CA VAL A 3 36.79 -14.84 3.98
C VAL A 3 36.34 -15.53 5.28
N ALA A 4 36.94 -15.16 6.41
CA ALA A 4 36.61 -15.72 7.72
C ALA A 4 35.17 -15.37 8.16
N GLN A 5 34.67 -14.18 7.81
CA GLN A 5 33.29 -13.77 8.11
C GLN A 5 32.28 -14.51 7.23
N THR A 6 32.65 -14.79 5.98
CA THR A 6 31.84 -15.56 5.04
C THR A 6 31.74 -17.04 5.44
N GLU A 7 32.85 -17.65 5.88
CA GLU A 7 32.85 -19.01 6.42
C GLU A 7 32.00 -19.14 7.68
N HIS A 8 32.04 -18.14 8.56
CA HIS A 8 31.22 -18.11 9.77
C HIS A 8 29.72 -18.05 9.45
N LYS A 9 29.33 -17.25 8.45
CA LYS A 9 27.94 -17.18 7.95
C LYS A 9 27.47 -18.53 7.41
N ILE A 10 28.28 -19.18 6.58
CA ILE A 10 27.95 -20.48 5.98
C ILE A 10 27.79 -21.55 7.07
N ARG A 11 28.67 -21.55 8.08
CA ARG A 11 28.60 -22.49 9.20
C ARG A 11 27.35 -22.29 10.06
N ALA A 12 26.98 -21.03 10.33
CA ALA A 12 25.79 -20.71 11.11
C ALA A 12 24.50 -21.18 10.40
N VAL A 13 24.37 -20.89 9.10
CA VAL A 13 23.21 -21.34 8.31
C VAL A 13 23.14 -22.87 8.24
N ARG A 14 24.27 -23.56 8.06
CA ARG A 14 24.32 -25.03 8.09
C ARG A 14 23.96 -25.64 9.45
N ALA A 15 24.15 -24.88 10.53
CA ALA A 15 23.75 -25.28 11.89
C ALA A 15 22.27 -24.97 12.18
N GLY A 16 21.51 -24.47 11.21
CA GLY A 16 20.08 -24.17 11.34
C GLY A 16 19.79 -22.77 11.86
N ALA A 17 20.74 -21.82 11.83
CA ALA A 17 20.46 -20.43 12.17
C ALA A 17 19.63 -19.74 11.07
N ASP A 18 18.55 -19.08 11.47
CA ASP A 18 17.63 -18.39 10.54
C ASP A 18 18.15 -17.03 10.05
N ASP A 19 18.99 -16.38 10.85
CA ASP A 19 19.78 -15.19 10.50
C ASP A 19 21.05 -15.11 11.38
N LEU A 20 22.04 -14.32 10.95
CA LEU A 20 23.29 -14.13 11.68
C LEU A 20 23.70 -12.64 11.69
N GLN A 21 23.79 -12.05 12.90
CA GLN A 21 24.37 -10.73 13.12
C GLN A 21 25.84 -10.86 13.57
N LEU A 22 26.75 -10.23 12.84
CA LEU A 22 28.16 -10.13 13.24
C LEU A 22 28.36 -8.88 14.13
N ARG A 23 29.32 -8.95 15.06
CA ARG A 23 29.69 -7.80 15.91
C ARG A 23 30.46 -6.74 15.10
N PRO A 24 30.32 -5.44 15.44
CA PRO A 24 29.49 -4.86 16.50
C PRO A 24 28.00 -4.87 16.14
N VAL A 25 27.15 -5.08 17.13
CA VAL A 25 25.69 -5.06 16.96
C VAL A 25 25.21 -3.62 17.06
N HIS A 26 24.43 -3.16 16.08
CA HIS A 26 23.72 -1.89 16.13
C HIS A 26 22.25 -2.17 16.45
N ASP A 27 21.69 -1.50 17.46
CA ASP A 27 20.33 -1.76 17.96
C ASP A 27 19.26 -1.67 16.87
N ALA A 28 19.38 -0.70 15.96
CA ALA A 28 18.45 -0.54 14.85
C ALA A 28 18.49 -1.70 13.85
N GLU A 29 19.68 -2.24 13.57
CA GLU A 29 19.87 -3.39 12.67
C GLU A 29 19.34 -4.67 13.31
N LEU A 30 19.65 -4.89 14.59
CA LEU A 30 19.15 -6.02 15.36
C LEU A 30 17.61 -6.01 15.42
N ALA A 31 17.01 -4.86 15.72
CA ALA A 31 15.58 -4.71 15.80
C ALA A 31 14.90 -4.98 14.44
N ALA A 32 15.48 -4.53 13.33
CA ALA A 32 14.98 -4.80 11.98
C ALA A 32 15.04 -6.30 11.64
N ARG A 33 16.13 -6.99 12.02
CA ARG A 33 16.31 -8.43 11.78
C ARG A 33 15.36 -9.28 12.62
N ILE A 34 15.21 -8.95 13.90
CA ILE A 34 14.25 -9.63 14.79
C ILE A 34 12.84 -9.45 14.24
N ARG A 35 12.44 -8.24 13.84
CA ARG A 35 11.13 -8.02 13.20
C ARG A 35 10.96 -8.83 11.91
N GLY A 36 11.99 -8.90 11.07
CA GLY A 36 11.97 -9.71 9.85
C GLY A 36 11.80 -11.21 10.13
N LEU A 37 12.49 -11.73 11.15
CA LEU A 37 12.32 -13.12 11.60
C LEU A 37 10.93 -13.35 12.19
N LEU A 38 10.42 -12.43 13.01
CA LEU A 38 9.08 -12.52 13.57
C LEU A 38 8.01 -12.52 12.47
N VAL A 39 8.13 -11.72 11.41
CA VAL A 39 7.21 -11.77 10.26
C VAL A 39 7.33 -13.09 9.49
N ARG A 40 8.55 -13.62 9.37
CA ARG A 40 8.82 -14.89 8.65
C ARG A 40 8.30 -16.12 9.40
N PHE A 41 8.39 -16.12 10.73
CA PHE A 41 8.04 -17.22 11.61
C PHE A 41 6.76 -17.00 12.42
N ALA A 42 6.13 -15.83 12.30
CA ALA A 42 4.78 -15.64 12.77
C ALA A 42 3.95 -16.79 12.22
N PRO A 43 3.10 -17.43 13.06
CA PRO A 43 2.18 -18.43 12.57
C PRO A 43 1.45 -17.78 11.41
N ARG A 44 1.76 -18.25 10.18
CA ARG A 44 0.95 -17.94 9.03
C ARG A 44 -0.39 -18.53 9.40
N GLN A 45 -1.30 -17.68 9.89
CA GLN A 45 -2.70 -18.01 9.76
C GLN A 45 -2.84 -18.49 8.32
N PRO A 46 -3.42 -19.67 8.09
CA PRO A 46 -3.59 -20.18 6.74
C PRO A 46 -4.21 -19.03 5.96
N VAL A 47 -3.42 -18.43 5.05
CA VAL A 47 -3.95 -17.44 4.12
C VAL A 47 -5.04 -18.25 3.43
N PRO A 48 -6.32 -17.89 3.62
CA PRO A 48 -7.40 -18.70 3.09
C PRO A 48 -7.07 -18.96 1.62
N GLU A 49 -7.08 -20.24 1.21
CA GLU A 49 -6.90 -20.63 -0.19
C GLU A 49 -7.68 -19.63 -1.04
N ARG A 50 -6.96 -18.94 -1.96
CA ARG A 50 -7.47 -17.77 -2.71
C ARG A 50 -8.94 -17.93 -3.03
N SER A 51 -9.79 -17.38 -2.16
CA SER A 51 -11.21 -17.28 -2.45
C SER A 51 -11.34 -16.26 -3.56
N THR A 52 -12.42 -16.35 -4.32
CA THR A 52 -12.81 -15.40 -5.37
C THR A 52 -13.17 -14.01 -4.81
N GLY A 53 -12.50 -13.55 -3.75
CA GLY A 53 -12.70 -12.25 -3.12
C GLY A 53 -11.98 -11.12 -3.85
N GLY A 54 -12.18 -9.91 -3.35
CA GLY A 54 -11.57 -8.69 -3.87
C GLY A 54 -10.05 -8.63 -3.73
N ARG A 55 -9.45 -7.58 -4.30
CA ARG A 55 -8.01 -7.34 -4.24
C ARG A 55 -7.66 -6.17 -3.36
N ILE A 56 -6.61 -6.33 -2.55
CA ILE A 56 -6.07 -5.28 -1.69
C ILE A 56 -4.89 -4.63 -2.41
N HIS A 57 -5.02 -3.34 -2.70
CA HIS A 57 -3.98 -2.50 -3.29
C HIS A 57 -3.50 -1.48 -2.27
N ALA A 58 -2.28 -1.65 -1.79
CA ALA A 58 -1.67 -0.75 -0.83
C ALA A 58 -0.80 0.29 -1.56
N PHE A 59 -0.98 1.56 -1.23
CA PHE A 59 -0.15 2.67 -1.71
C PHE A 59 0.81 3.08 -0.58
N TYR A 60 2.11 2.96 -0.85
CA TYR A 60 3.16 3.27 0.11
C TYR A 60 4.09 4.35 -0.47
N GLY A 61 4.16 5.50 0.20
CA GLY A 61 5.02 6.60 -0.22
C GLY A 61 6.47 6.41 0.21
N ALA A 62 7.40 6.28 -0.75
CA ALA A 62 8.83 6.13 -0.43
C ALA A 62 9.45 7.36 0.27
N LYS A 63 8.78 8.51 0.19
CA LYS A 63 9.13 9.76 0.86
C LYS A 63 7.85 10.58 1.09
N GLY A 64 7.85 11.45 2.10
CA GLY A 64 6.76 12.41 2.29
C GLY A 64 6.60 13.34 1.08
N GLY A 65 5.36 13.61 0.68
CA GLY A 65 5.06 14.54 -0.42
C GLY A 65 5.24 13.99 -1.84
N VAL A 66 5.50 12.68 -2.01
CA VAL A 66 5.55 12.03 -3.33
C VAL A 66 4.17 11.88 -3.99
N GLY A 67 3.10 12.12 -3.24
CA GLY A 67 1.70 12.07 -3.73
C GLY A 67 1.04 10.70 -3.63
N SER A 68 1.41 9.88 -2.63
CA SER A 68 0.79 8.55 -2.37
C SER A 68 -0.72 8.68 -2.19
N THR A 69 -1.16 9.47 -1.22
CA THR A 69 -2.56 9.77 -0.92
C THR A 69 -3.34 10.26 -2.13
N THR A 70 -2.75 11.20 -2.89
CA THR A 70 -3.34 11.70 -4.13
C THR A 70 -3.59 10.58 -5.14
N LEU A 71 -2.59 9.71 -5.35
CA LEU A 71 -2.73 8.59 -6.27
C LEU A 71 -3.69 7.53 -5.75
N ALA A 72 -3.68 7.20 -4.46
CA ALA A 72 -4.57 6.22 -3.85
C ALA A 72 -6.05 6.63 -4.03
N ILE A 73 -6.39 7.87 -3.63
CA ILE A 73 -7.74 8.42 -3.76
C ILE A 73 -8.20 8.43 -5.23
N ASN A 74 -7.38 8.98 -6.13
CA ASN A 74 -7.78 9.11 -7.53
C ASN A 74 -7.80 7.76 -8.25
N SER A 75 -6.97 6.80 -7.84
CA SER A 75 -7.01 5.42 -8.35
C SER A 75 -8.29 4.71 -7.92
N ALA A 76 -8.71 4.86 -6.65
CA ALA A 76 -9.96 4.30 -6.17
C ALA A 76 -11.17 4.86 -6.96
N ILE A 77 -11.20 6.18 -7.18
CA ILE A 77 -12.25 6.84 -7.97
C ILE A 77 -12.20 6.38 -9.43
N ALA A 78 -11.02 6.24 -10.03
CA ALA A 78 -10.85 5.80 -11.41
C ALA A 78 -11.27 4.32 -11.60
N LEU A 79 -10.96 3.45 -10.64
CA LEU A 79 -11.43 2.06 -10.62
C LEU A 79 -12.97 1.98 -10.60
N HIS A 80 -13.61 2.84 -9.80
CA HIS A 80 -15.06 2.87 -9.74
C HIS A 80 -15.70 3.53 -10.97
N ARG A 81 -15.44 4.81 -11.22
CA ARG A 81 -16.11 5.58 -12.29
C ARG A 81 -15.62 5.22 -13.69
N GLY A 82 -14.35 4.85 -13.83
CA GLY A 82 -13.72 4.60 -15.14
C GLY A 82 -13.76 3.14 -15.59
N ILE A 83 -13.87 2.19 -14.66
CA ILE A 83 -13.87 0.74 -14.94
C ILE A 83 -15.15 0.06 -14.45
N GLY A 84 -15.89 0.64 -13.50
CA GLY A 84 -17.15 0.09 -12.99
C GLY A 84 -16.99 -0.90 -11.84
N ARG A 85 -15.88 -0.84 -11.09
CA ARG A 85 -15.62 -1.74 -9.95
C ARG A 85 -16.26 -1.24 -8.67
N ARG A 86 -16.62 -2.15 -7.77
CA ARG A 86 -16.98 -1.82 -6.38
C ARG A 86 -15.68 -1.60 -5.61
N VAL A 87 -15.50 -0.41 -5.04
CA VAL A 87 -14.23 0.01 -4.43
C VAL A 87 -14.47 0.54 -3.03
N ALA A 88 -13.71 -0.01 -2.08
CA ALA A 88 -13.49 0.60 -0.78
C ALA A 88 -12.14 1.31 -0.76
N LEU A 89 -12.08 2.50 -0.17
CA LEU A 89 -10.87 3.24 0.07
C LEU A 89 -10.67 3.41 1.58
N MET A 90 -9.55 2.91 2.10
CA MET A 90 -9.18 2.99 3.50
C MET A 90 -8.02 3.97 3.70
N ASP A 91 -8.15 4.85 4.69
CA ASP A 91 -7.05 5.68 5.17
C ASP A 91 -6.27 4.90 6.24
N GLY A 92 -5.07 4.44 5.89
CA GLY A 92 -4.16 3.72 6.77
C GLY A 92 -3.22 4.62 7.55
N ASN A 93 -3.23 5.94 7.33
CA ASN A 93 -2.49 6.89 8.16
C ASN A 93 -3.34 7.26 9.39
N LEU A 94 -3.41 6.34 10.35
CA LEU A 94 -4.32 6.44 11.49
C LEU A 94 -4.12 7.70 12.35
N GLN A 95 -2.91 8.26 12.42
CA GLN A 95 -2.63 9.43 13.25
C GLN A 95 -2.94 10.75 12.54
N PHE A 96 -2.67 10.82 11.23
CA PHE A 96 -2.75 12.06 10.45
C PHE A 96 -3.42 11.81 9.09
N GLY A 97 -4.58 11.16 9.13
CA GLY A 97 -5.32 10.78 7.94
C GLY A 97 -5.85 11.97 7.16
N ASP A 98 -5.46 12.06 5.89
CA ASP A 98 -5.74 13.21 5.02
C ASP A 98 -6.99 13.01 4.16
N HIS A 99 -7.59 11.80 4.14
CA HIS A 99 -8.73 11.51 3.25
C HIS A 99 -9.90 12.47 3.45
N ARG A 100 -10.17 12.90 4.69
CA ARG A 100 -11.25 13.85 4.98
C ARG A 100 -11.05 15.18 4.26
N VAL A 101 -9.83 15.72 4.32
CA VAL A 101 -9.49 17.01 3.68
C VAL A 101 -9.52 16.87 2.16
N PHE A 102 -8.96 15.77 1.64
CA PHE A 102 -8.88 15.55 0.19
C PHE A 102 -10.24 15.28 -0.49
N LEU A 103 -11.26 14.92 0.29
CA LEU A 103 -12.61 14.57 -0.16
C LEU A 103 -13.70 15.52 0.37
N ASP A 104 -13.31 16.65 0.97
CA ASP A 104 -14.22 17.64 1.57
C ASP A 104 -15.25 17.03 2.56
N LEU A 105 -14.77 16.17 3.46
CA LEU A 105 -15.60 15.49 4.45
C LEU A 105 -15.47 16.13 5.83
N GLY A 106 -16.62 16.35 6.48
CA GLY A 106 -16.67 16.80 7.87
C GLY A 106 -16.05 15.80 8.86
N SER A 107 -15.66 16.30 10.03
CA SER A 107 -15.10 15.50 11.14
C SER A 107 -16.14 14.61 11.82
N ASP A 108 -17.43 14.89 11.63
CA ASP A 108 -18.59 14.16 12.15
C ASP A 108 -18.82 12.81 11.44
N ARG A 109 -18.18 12.58 10.28
CA ARG A 109 -18.29 11.31 9.58
C ARG A 109 -17.63 10.18 10.38
N ARG A 110 -18.26 9.01 10.35
CA ARG A 110 -17.75 7.77 10.93
C ARG A 110 -16.36 7.42 10.40
N SER A 111 -15.62 6.69 11.20
CA SER A 111 -14.24 6.27 10.95
C SER A 111 -14.03 4.84 11.42
N ILE A 112 -12.81 4.36 11.24
CA ILE A 112 -12.37 3.06 11.75
C ILE A 112 -12.57 2.91 13.26
N ILE A 113 -12.59 4.00 14.04
CA ILE A 113 -12.82 3.93 15.49
C ILE A 113 -14.20 3.35 15.81
N ASP A 114 -15.21 3.67 15.00
CA ASP A 114 -16.59 3.22 15.20
C ASP A 114 -16.69 1.71 14.95
N VAL A 115 -15.86 1.19 14.04
CA VAL A 115 -15.78 -0.24 13.73
C VAL A 115 -15.12 -1.00 14.87
N VAL A 116 -13.94 -0.56 15.32
CA VAL A 116 -13.21 -1.25 16.41
C VAL A 116 -13.89 -1.10 17.77
N SER A 117 -14.74 -0.09 17.94
CA SER A 117 -15.56 0.10 19.16
C SER A 117 -16.87 -0.69 19.13
N SER A 118 -17.21 -1.34 18.02
CA SER A 118 -18.40 -2.17 17.90
C SER A 118 -18.21 -3.51 18.64
N SER A 119 -19.31 -4.19 18.98
CA SER A 119 -19.27 -5.47 19.68
C SER A 119 -18.58 -6.59 18.88
N ALA A 120 -18.55 -6.46 17.55
CA ALA A 120 -17.88 -7.36 16.64
C ALA A 120 -17.40 -6.57 15.41
N ILE A 121 -16.32 -7.04 14.80
CA ILE A 121 -15.86 -6.59 13.49
C ILE A 121 -16.35 -7.64 12.48
N ASP A 122 -17.45 -7.34 11.79
CA ASP A 122 -18.04 -8.21 10.77
C ASP A 122 -18.49 -7.41 9.53
N GLN A 123 -18.96 -8.14 8.51
CA GLN A 123 -19.38 -7.54 7.24
C GLN A 123 -20.59 -6.60 7.38
N ASP A 124 -21.52 -6.89 8.29
CA ASP A 124 -22.74 -6.10 8.46
C ASP A 124 -22.43 -4.77 9.16
N VAL A 125 -21.59 -4.83 10.21
CA VAL A 125 -21.03 -3.66 10.89
C VAL A 125 -20.30 -2.78 9.87
N LEU A 126 -19.40 -3.36 9.06
CA LEU A 126 -18.67 -2.60 8.05
C LEU A 126 -19.59 -1.94 7.02
N ARG A 127 -20.56 -2.67 6.45
CA ARG A 127 -21.56 -2.09 5.52
C ARG A 127 -22.31 -0.93 6.16
N SER A 128 -22.61 -1.04 7.45
CA SER A 128 -23.35 -0.02 8.16
C SER A 128 -22.50 1.22 8.48
N LEU A 129 -21.18 1.08 8.66
CA LEU A 129 -20.28 2.13 9.17
C LEU A 129 -19.43 2.81 8.09
N VAL A 130 -19.21 2.19 6.93
CA VAL A 130 -18.52 2.85 5.81
C VAL A 130 -19.22 4.15 5.40
N VAL A 131 -18.43 5.12 4.96
CA VAL A 131 -18.93 6.41 4.50
C VAL A 131 -19.03 6.39 2.98
N ARG A 132 -20.26 6.51 2.46
CA ARG A 132 -20.52 6.64 1.03
C ARG A 132 -20.08 8.02 0.55
N HIS A 133 -19.21 8.09 -0.45
CA HIS A 133 -18.82 9.35 -1.09
C HIS A 133 -19.60 9.61 -2.38
N ASP A 134 -19.76 10.87 -2.77
CA ASP A 134 -20.48 11.30 -3.98
C ASP A 134 -19.85 10.78 -5.29
N THR A 135 -18.60 10.33 -5.23
CA THR A 135 -17.98 9.65 -6.38
C THR A 135 -18.50 8.23 -6.60
N GLY A 136 -19.15 7.63 -5.60
CA GLY A 136 -19.63 6.25 -5.62
C GLY A 136 -18.65 5.22 -5.06
N ILE A 137 -17.56 5.65 -4.42
CA ILE A 137 -16.70 4.78 -3.62
C ILE A 137 -17.15 4.79 -2.16
N ASP A 138 -16.83 3.74 -1.42
CA ASP A 138 -17.07 3.65 0.02
C ASP A 138 -15.77 3.86 0.77
N LEU A 139 -15.83 4.59 1.89
CA LEU A 139 -14.66 5.06 2.61
C LEU A 139 -14.59 4.46 4.02
N MET A 140 -13.40 4.00 4.37
CA MET A 140 -13.00 3.73 5.75
C MET A 140 -12.03 4.85 6.18
N LEU A 141 -12.56 5.85 6.89
CA LEU A 141 -11.78 7.02 7.29
C LEU A 141 -10.90 6.72 8.51
N ALA A 142 -9.75 7.37 8.58
CA ALA A 142 -8.92 7.38 9.76
C ALA A 142 -9.65 8.08 10.94
N PRO A 143 -9.19 7.81 12.18
CA PRO A 143 -9.65 8.52 13.36
C PRO A 143 -9.59 10.06 13.18
N PRO A 144 -10.51 10.82 13.78
CA PRO A 144 -10.55 12.28 13.64
C PRO A 144 -9.43 12.99 14.41
N THR A 145 -8.82 12.33 15.41
CA THR A 145 -7.70 12.87 16.18
C THR A 145 -6.60 11.82 16.38
N PRO A 146 -5.32 12.24 16.50
CA PRO A 146 -4.20 11.32 16.70
C PRO A 146 -4.32 10.48 17.98
N GLU A 147 -4.91 11.03 19.04
CA GLU A 147 -5.08 10.33 20.33
C GLU A 147 -6.03 9.13 20.19
N SER A 148 -7.04 9.25 19.33
CA SER A 148 -7.98 8.15 19.07
C SER A 148 -7.41 7.05 18.18
N ALA A 149 -6.24 7.28 17.55
CA ALA A 149 -5.55 6.23 16.81
C ALA A 149 -5.08 5.08 17.71
N GLU A 150 -4.82 5.37 18.99
CA GLU A 150 -4.41 4.34 19.95
C GLU A 150 -5.49 3.27 20.14
N LEU A 151 -6.78 3.65 20.10
CA LEU A 151 -7.90 2.70 20.20
C LEU A 151 -7.89 1.67 19.06
N VAL A 152 -7.46 2.07 17.88
CA VAL A 152 -7.33 1.17 16.73
C VAL A 152 -6.18 0.19 16.95
N ASN A 153 -5.08 0.68 17.53
CA ASN A 153 -3.84 -0.09 17.75
C ASN A 153 -3.86 -0.96 19.03
N GLN A 154 -4.91 -0.88 19.85
CA GLN A 154 -5.05 -1.72 21.05
C GLN A 154 -5.00 -3.22 20.75
N ASP A 155 -5.57 -3.62 19.62
CA ASP A 155 -5.39 -4.94 19.04
C ASP A 155 -4.66 -4.80 17.70
N GLN A 156 -3.51 -5.44 17.59
CA GLN A 156 -2.69 -5.45 16.39
C GLN A 156 -3.45 -5.98 15.15
N HIS A 157 -4.49 -6.79 15.33
CA HIS A 157 -5.21 -7.45 14.23
C HIS A 157 -6.47 -6.72 13.74
N HIS A 158 -6.88 -5.61 14.35
CA HIS A 158 -8.08 -4.89 13.92
C HIS A 158 -8.05 -4.51 12.43
N VAL A 159 -6.93 -3.93 11.98
CA VAL A 159 -6.78 -3.53 10.57
C VAL A 159 -6.79 -4.74 9.65
N ALA A 160 -6.15 -5.84 10.05
CA ALA A 160 -6.15 -7.09 9.30
C ALA A 160 -7.56 -7.69 9.14
N GLN A 161 -8.35 -7.71 10.21
CA GLN A 161 -9.73 -8.18 10.20
C GLN A 161 -10.62 -7.31 9.31
N ILE A 162 -10.52 -5.98 9.45
CA ILE A 162 -11.27 -5.03 8.64
C ILE A 162 -10.94 -5.22 7.15
N LEU A 163 -9.65 -5.32 6.80
CA LEU A 163 -9.22 -5.56 5.42
C LEU A 163 -9.72 -6.90 4.88
N GLY A 164 -9.74 -7.96 5.70
CA GLY A 164 -10.30 -9.26 5.34
C GLY A 164 -11.78 -9.16 4.96
N HIS A 165 -12.59 -8.51 5.79
CA HIS A 165 -14.01 -8.34 5.49
C HIS A 165 -14.27 -7.37 4.33
N LEU A 166 -13.49 -6.28 4.19
CA LEU A 166 -13.59 -5.39 3.03
C LEU A 166 -13.24 -6.14 1.74
N ARG A 167 -12.25 -7.04 1.77
CA ARG A 167 -11.92 -7.90 0.62
C ARG A 167 -13.11 -8.75 0.19
N ASP A 168 -13.94 -9.24 1.10
CA ASP A 168 -15.12 -10.04 0.73
C ASP A 168 -16.26 -9.19 0.15
N LEU A 169 -16.32 -7.90 0.51
CA LEU A 169 -17.40 -6.99 0.16
C LEU A 169 -17.19 -6.27 -1.19
N TYR A 170 -15.94 -5.99 -1.54
CA TYR A 170 -15.57 -5.12 -2.65
C TYR A 170 -14.71 -5.86 -3.68
N ASP A 171 -14.71 -5.38 -4.93
CA ASP A 171 -13.82 -5.94 -5.96
C ASP A 171 -12.38 -5.46 -5.73
N TYR A 172 -12.23 -4.22 -5.23
CA TYR A 172 -10.97 -3.61 -4.84
C TYR A 172 -11.07 -2.92 -3.48
N VAL A 173 -10.07 -3.14 -2.64
CA VAL A 173 -9.80 -2.38 -1.42
C VAL A 173 -8.50 -1.62 -1.66
N VAL A 174 -8.59 -0.31 -1.80
CA VAL A 174 -7.43 0.57 -1.90
C VAL A 174 -7.11 1.08 -0.51
N ILE A 175 -5.85 0.97 -0.07
CA ILE A 175 -5.40 1.51 1.21
C ILE A 175 -4.20 2.41 1.01
N ASP A 176 -4.26 3.63 1.56
CA ASP A 176 -3.12 4.55 1.62
C ASP A 176 -2.43 4.40 2.97
N VAL A 177 -1.16 4.01 2.99
CA VAL A 177 -0.40 3.81 4.23
C VAL A 177 0.70 4.85 4.38
N ASP A 178 1.02 5.19 5.63
CA ASP A 178 2.20 6.01 5.91
C ASP A 178 3.49 5.25 5.52
N LYS A 179 4.58 5.99 5.39
CA LYS A 179 5.93 5.46 5.11
C LYS A 179 6.53 4.70 6.30
N ARG A 180 5.90 4.76 7.48
CA ARG A 180 6.36 4.04 8.67
C ARG A 180 6.22 2.53 8.46
N LEU A 181 7.00 1.76 9.22
CA LEU A 181 6.93 0.29 9.23
C LEU A 181 6.59 -0.14 10.64
N ASP A 182 5.43 0.32 11.11
CA ASP A 182 4.78 -0.15 12.32
C ASP A 182 3.98 -1.44 12.03
N ASP A 183 3.46 -2.06 13.08
CA ASP A 183 2.77 -3.35 12.99
C ASP A 183 1.55 -3.26 12.05
N THR A 184 0.79 -2.17 12.11
CA THR A 184 -0.31 -1.91 11.18
C THR A 184 0.15 -1.90 9.72
N THR A 185 1.22 -1.16 9.40
CA THR A 185 1.72 -1.10 8.02
C THR A 185 2.26 -2.46 7.56
N LEU A 186 2.89 -3.22 8.45
CA LEU A 186 3.37 -4.57 8.15
C LEU A 186 2.22 -5.54 7.86
N ASP A 187 1.13 -5.48 8.61
CA ASP A 187 -0.08 -6.27 8.36
C ASP A 187 -0.71 -5.94 7.00
N VAL A 188 -0.80 -4.64 6.69
CA VAL A 188 -1.27 -4.18 5.38
C VAL A 188 -0.40 -4.73 4.25
N ILE A 189 0.93 -4.64 4.39
CA ILE A 189 1.89 -5.19 3.40
C ILE A 189 1.73 -6.70 3.25
N GLY A 190 1.52 -7.43 4.35
CA GLY A 190 1.32 -8.88 4.34
C GLY A 190 0.04 -9.30 3.59
N LEU A 191 -1.04 -8.55 3.79
CA LEU A 191 -2.34 -8.82 3.18
C LEU A 191 -2.47 -8.31 1.74
N ALA A 192 -1.71 -7.28 1.36
CA ALA A 192 -1.78 -6.66 0.05
C ALA A 192 -1.49 -7.66 -1.08
N ASP A 193 -2.33 -7.60 -2.11
CA ASP A 193 -2.10 -8.31 -3.38
C ASP A 193 -1.04 -7.58 -4.20
N VAL A 194 -1.09 -6.25 -4.18
CA VAL A 194 -0.10 -5.37 -4.81
C VAL A 194 0.25 -4.24 -3.86
N LEU A 195 1.55 -4.00 -3.69
CA LEU A 195 2.12 -2.87 -2.97
C LEU A 195 2.69 -1.87 -3.99
N PHE A 196 1.98 -0.76 -4.21
CA PHE A 196 2.44 0.34 -5.04
C PHE A 196 3.37 1.25 -4.25
N VAL A 197 4.67 1.15 -4.54
CA VAL A 197 5.69 2.05 -3.98
C VAL A 197 5.73 3.32 -4.83
N VAL A 198 5.13 4.39 -4.31
CA VAL A 198 5.04 5.69 -4.99
C VAL A 198 6.33 6.46 -4.78
N MET A 199 6.90 6.97 -5.88
CA MET A 199 8.19 7.65 -5.88
C MET A 199 8.22 8.85 -6.83
N THR A 200 9.17 9.76 -6.60
CA THR A 200 9.57 10.83 -7.51
C THR A 200 11.01 10.61 -7.99
N ALA A 201 11.37 11.19 -9.14
CA ALA A 201 12.71 11.05 -9.71
C ALA A 201 13.71 12.05 -9.08
N ASP A 202 13.92 11.98 -7.77
CA ASP A 202 14.94 12.76 -7.07
C ASP A 202 15.85 11.86 -6.23
N LEU A 203 17.08 12.31 -5.97
CA LEU A 203 18.12 11.50 -5.33
C LEU A 203 17.69 10.96 -3.96
N SER A 204 17.00 11.80 -3.17
CA SER A 204 16.57 11.41 -1.83
C SER A 204 15.46 10.35 -1.87
N CYS A 205 14.51 10.48 -2.80
CA CYS A 205 13.47 9.47 -3.00
C CYS A 205 14.07 8.16 -3.53
N LEU A 206 15.01 8.20 -4.49
CA LEU A 206 15.66 7.01 -5.03
C LEU A 206 16.44 6.24 -3.97
N LYS A 207 17.16 6.93 -3.07
CA LYS A 207 17.81 6.31 -1.91
C LYS A 207 16.78 5.56 -1.05
N ASN A 208 15.66 6.20 -0.73
CA ASN A 208 14.62 5.58 0.11
C ASN A 208 13.95 4.38 -0.59
N VAL A 209 13.67 4.47 -1.90
CA VAL A 209 13.10 3.35 -2.65
C VAL A 209 14.01 2.12 -2.59
N ARG A 210 15.35 2.30 -2.71
CA ARG A 210 16.29 1.17 -2.54
C ARG A 210 16.15 0.52 -1.16
N LEU A 211 16.10 1.33 -0.11
CA LEU A 211 15.91 0.83 1.26
C LEU A 211 14.58 0.07 1.40
N VAL A 212 13.48 0.61 0.86
CA VAL A 212 12.17 -0.04 0.85
C VAL A 212 12.25 -1.39 0.13
N LEU A 213 12.85 -1.47 -1.06
CA LEU A 213 13.00 -2.72 -1.80
C LEU A 213 13.81 -3.77 -1.03
N GLU A 214 14.89 -3.35 -0.38
CA GLU A 214 15.72 -4.21 0.48
C GLU A 214 14.92 -4.71 1.69
N THR A 215 14.16 -3.82 2.35
CA THR A 215 13.30 -4.18 3.47
C THR A 215 12.19 -5.14 3.06
N MET A 216 11.48 -4.90 1.94
CA MET A 216 10.46 -5.82 1.43
C MET A 216 11.05 -7.21 1.14
N LYS A 217 12.27 -7.26 0.61
CA LYS A 217 12.99 -8.52 0.40
C LYS A 217 13.29 -9.23 1.73
N GLN A 218 13.72 -8.51 2.76
CA GLN A 218 13.98 -9.06 4.10
C GLN A 218 12.71 -9.57 4.78
N LEU A 219 11.57 -8.90 4.57
CA LEU A 219 10.26 -9.31 5.06
C LEU A 219 9.66 -10.48 4.29
N GLY A 220 10.32 -10.97 3.23
CA GLY A 220 9.84 -12.08 2.41
C GLY A 220 8.68 -11.71 1.49
N VAL A 221 8.44 -10.42 1.24
CA VAL A 221 7.44 -9.94 0.28
C VAL A 221 7.92 -10.29 -1.13
N SER A 222 7.06 -10.97 -1.90
CA SER A 222 7.38 -11.30 -3.29
C SER A 222 7.66 -10.02 -4.09
N GLN A 223 8.75 -10.01 -4.86
CA GLN A 223 9.14 -8.87 -5.67
C GLN A 223 8.09 -8.55 -6.75
N GLU A 224 7.31 -9.54 -7.18
CA GLU A 224 6.21 -9.35 -8.13
C GLU A 224 5.04 -8.55 -7.55
N LYS A 225 4.84 -8.61 -6.22
CA LYS A 225 3.82 -7.82 -5.52
C LYS A 225 4.20 -6.35 -5.39
N VAL A 226 5.49 -6.05 -5.33
CA VAL A 226 5.97 -4.67 -5.10
C VAL A 226 6.08 -3.97 -6.45
N GLN A 227 5.17 -3.05 -6.79
CA GLN A 227 5.19 -2.33 -8.07
C GLN A 227 5.61 -0.86 -7.88
N LEU A 228 6.60 -0.40 -8.65
CA LEU A 228 7.11 0.97 -8.59
C LEU A 228 6.24 1.91 -9.44
N VAL A 229 5.74 2.98 -8.81
CA VAL A 229 4.96 4.02 -9.49
C VAL A 229 5.75 5.33 -9.45
N LEU A 230 6.30 5.74 -10.60
CA LEU A 230 6.94 7.04 -10.74
C LEU A 230 5.87 8.11 -10.94
N ASN A 231 5.58 8.85 -9.87
CA ASN A 231 4.77 10.04 -9.94
C ASN A 231 5.57 11.23 -10.48
N ARG A 232 4.87 12.18 -11.09
CA ARG A 232 5.44 13.38 -11.71
C ARG A 232 6.55 13.04 -12.72
N SER A 233 6.31 12.03 -13.57
CA SER A 233 7.33 11.42 -14.42
C SER A 233 8.01 12.36 -15.42
N ASN A 234 7.33 13.42 -15.86
CA ASN A 234 7.86 14.46 -16.74
C ASN A 234 8.24 15.75 -15.99
N ALA A 235 8.29 15.74 -14.65
CA ALA A 235 8.79 16.88 -13.90
C ALA A 235 10.30 17.05 -14.11
N PHE A 236 10.74 18.30 -14.16
CA PHE A 236 12.16 18.62 -14.24
C PHE A 236 12.81 18.46 -12.86
N THR A 237 13.32 17.26 -12.57
CA THR A 237 14.00 16.93 -11.30
C THR A 237 15.51 16.73 -11.45
N GLY A 238 16.03 16.83 -12.68
CA GLY A 238 17.43 16.55 -13.02
C GLY A 238 17.76 15.06 -13.19
N ILE A 239 16.81 14.16 -12.92
CA ILE A 239 16.98 12.71 -13.12
C ILE A 239 15.87 12.21 -14.04
N ASN A 240 16.23 11.64 -15.19
CA ASN A 240 15.26 11.03 -16.09
C ASN A 240 14.93 9.59 -15.68
N VAL A 241 13.86 9.03 -16.28
CA VAL A 241 13.37 7.67 -15.98
C VAL A 241 14.47 6.61 -16.13
N LYS A 242 15.27 6.66 -17.20
CA LYS A 242 16.35 5.67 -17.43
C LYS A 242 17.43 5.74 -16.35
N ALA A 243 17.80 6.94 -15.91
CA ALA A 243 18.77 7.13 -14.83
C ALA A 243 18.21 6.65 -13.49
N ALA A 244 16.92 6.89 -13.22
CA ALA A 244 16.23 6.37 -12.05
C ALA A 244 16.21 4.82 -12.05
N GLU A 245 15.83 4.18 -13.15
CA GLU A 245 15.85 2.72 -13.30
C GLU A 245 17.27 2.14 -13.15
N GLY A 246 18.27 2.79 -13.73
CA GLY A 246 19.68 2.41 -13.59
C GLY A 246 20.16 2.52 -12.14
N ALA A 247 19.75 3.56 -11.42
CA ALA A 247 20.01 3.70 -10.01
C ALA A 247 19.32 2.59 -9.20
N LEU A 248 18.06 2.26 -9.46
CA LEU A 248 17.34 1.23 -8.73
C LEU A 248 17.73 -0.19 -9.14
N ARG A 249 18.43 -0.36 -10.27
CA ARG A 249 18.67 -1.65 -10.94
C ARG A 249 17.36 -2.42 -11.17
N ARG A 250 16.29 -1.68 -11.41
CA ARG A 250 14.92 -2.19 -11.53
C ARG A 250 14.13 -1.28 -12.45
N ARG A 251 13.25 -1.88 -13.25
CA ARG A 251 12.30 -1.14 -14.09
C ARG A 251 11.23 -0.46 -13.25
N ILE A 252 10.79 0.71 -13.70
CA ILE A 252 9.62 1.38 -13.16
C ILE A 252 8.39 0.79 -13.84
N ASP A 253 7.45 0.29 -13.03
CA ASP A 253 6.29 -0.44 -13.53
C ASP A 253 5.24 0.51 -14.13
N TYR A 254 5.00 1.66 -13.49
CA TYR A 254 4.05 2.67 -13.95
C TYR A 254 4.57 4.09 -13.82
N GLN A 255 4.04 4.98 -14.66
CA GLN A 255 4.40 6.39 -14.68
C GLN A 255 3.13 7.24 -14.70
N VAL A 256 3.07 8.24 -13.83
CA VAL A 256 1.99 9.23 -13.80
C VAL A 256 2.59 10.61 -14.08
N VAL A 257 1.99 11.32 -15.04
CA VAL A 257 2.49 12.63 -15.49
C VAL A 257 2.39 13.69 -14.39
N ASN A 258 3.23 14.71 -14.47
CA ASN A 258 3.17 15.88 -13.62
C ASN A 258 2.17 16.90 -14.18
N ASP A 259 1.04 17.07 -13.49
CA ASP A 259 0.18 18.24 -13.63
C ASP A 259 -0.07 18.85 -12.24
N TYR A 260 0.94 19.58 -11.78
CA TYR A 260 0.94 20.14 -10.43
C TYR A 260 -0.22 21.11 -10.19
N ARG A 261 -0.60 21.90 -11.21
CA ARG A 261 -1.69 22.88 -11.10
C ARG A 261 -3.03 22.18 -10.90
N THR A 262 -3.32 21.14 -11.69
CA THR A 262 -4.55 20.36 -11.53
C THR A 262 -4.56 19.63 -10.19
N ALA A 263 -3.44 19.03 -9.77
CA ALA A 263 -3.36 18.32 -8.49
C ALA A 263 -3.59 19.22 -7.27
N ILE A 264 -2.94 20.39 -7.22
CA ILE A 264 -3.11 21.35 -6.12
C ILE A 264 -4.50 21.98 -6.14
N SER A 265 -5.01 22.33 -7.33
CA SER A 265 -6.38 22.86 -7.45
C SER A 265 -7.40 21.86 -6.92
N ALA A 266 -7.26 20.58 -7.27
CA ALA A 266 -8.13 19.51 -6.79
C ALA A 266 -8.05 19.39 -5.26
N LEU A 267 -6.84 19.31 -4.71
CA LEU A 267 -6.59 19.24 -3.27
C LEU A 267 -7.25 20.39 -2.50
N ASN A 268 -6.98 21.64 -2.91
CA ASN A 268 -7.48 22.82 -2.21
C ASN A 268 -9.00 23.00 -2.32
N SER A 269 -9.62 22.34 -3.28
CA SER A 269 -11.09 22.33 -3.44
C SER A 269 -11.77 21.11 -2.82
N GLY A 270 -11.01 20.18 -2.24
CA GLY A 270 -11.53 18.89 -1.75
C GLY A 270 -12.20 18.03 -2.82
N ALA A 271 -11.96 18.33 -4.10
CA ALA A 271 -12.57 17.66 -5.24
C ALA A 271 -11.48 16.94 -6.05
N PRO A 272 -11.31 15.61 -5.89
CA PRO A 272 -10.31 14.85 -6.62
C PRO A 272 -10.42 15.04 -8.14
N PHE A 273 -9.31 15.10 -8.85
CA PHE A 273 -9.33 15.38 -10.29
C PHE A 273 -10.01 14.26 -11.09
N ASN A 274 -10.00 13.01 -10.65
CA ASN A 274 -10.80 11.95 -11.26
C ASN A 274 -12.31 12.05 -10.93
N ALA A 275 -12.71 12.92 -9.99
CA ALA A 275 -14.10 13.24 -9.71
C ALA A 275 -14.61 14.45 -10.54
N GLY A 276 -13.82 15.52 -10.62
CA GLY A 276 -14.24 16.81 -11.21
C GLY A 276 -13.61 17.20 -12.55
N ARG A 277 -12.43 16.64 -12.91
CA ARG A 277 -11.69 16.96 -14.15
C ARG A 277 -11.13 15.69 -14.81
N SER A 278 -12.02 14.77 -15.14
CA SER A 278 -11.70 13.44 -15.68
C SER A 278 -11.01 13.49 -17.05
N ASP A 279 -11.05 14.63 -17.75
CA ASP A 279 -10.42 14.91 -19.04
C ASP A 279 -8.97 15.40 -18.94
N SER A 280 -8.51 15.78 -17.75
CA SER A 280 -7.14 16.24 -17.52
C SER A 280 -6.11 15.16 -17.88
N ALA A 281 -4.89 15.57 -18.27
CA ALA A 281 -3.81 14.64 -18.58
C ALA A 281 -3.47 13.75 -17.37
N LEU A 282 -3.57 14.31 -16.17
CA LEU A 282 -3.36 13.58 -14.92
C LEU A 282 -4.45 12.55 -14.65
N ALA A 283 -5.73 12.91 -14.80
CA ALA A 283 -6.84 11.97 -14.62
C ALA A 283 -6.77 10.81 -15.63
N ARG A 284 -6.41 11.09 -16.88
CA ARG A 284 -6.17 10.07 -17.92
C ARG A 284 -5.00 9.16 -17.58
N ALA A 285 -3.88 9.71 -17.12
CA ALA A 285 -2.72 8.91 -16.71
C ALA A 285 -3.05 7.97 -15.53
N VAL A 286 -3.82 8.44 -14.55
CA VAL A 286 -4.31 7.58 -13.45
C VAL A 286 -5.29 6.52 -13.95
N LEU A 287 -6.19 6.87 -14.87
CA LEU A 287 -7.12 5.91 -15.48
C LEU A 287 -6.38 4.81 -16.26
N ASP A 288 -5.36 5.17 -17.04
CA ASP A 288 -4.56 4.20 -17.79
C ASP A 288 -3.73 3.30 -16.85
N PHE A 289 -3.19 3.87 -15.77
CA PHE A 289 -2.55 3.12 -14.70
C PHE A 289 -3.49 2.05 -14.11
N VAL A 290 -4.69 2.44 -13.64
CA VAL A 290 -5.61 1.47 -13.03
C VAL A 290 -6.16 0.47 -14.04
N ARG A 291 -6.31 0.83 -15.32
CA ARG A 291 -6.69 -0.11 -16.39
C ARG A 291 -5.62 -1.17 -16.63
N ALA A 292 -4.35 -0.79 -16.60
CA ALA A 292 -3.24 -1.73 -16.74
C ALA A 292 -3.22 -2.72 -15.55
N VAL A 293 -3.38 -2.20 -14.33
CA VAL A 293 -3.47 -3.00 -13.11
C VAL A 293 -4.67 -3.96 -13.15
N ASP A 294 -5.86 -3.49 -13.51
CA ASP A 294 -7.07 -4.33 -13.58
C ASP A 294 -6.91 -5.46 -14.62
N LYS A 295 -6.32 -5.17 -15.78
CA LYS A 295 -6.04 -6.20 -16.81
C LYS A 295 -5.06 -7.26 -16.34
N GLN A 296 -3.92 -6.86 -15.75
CA GLN A 296 -2.94 -7.80 -15.20
C GLN A 296 -3.58 -8.71 -14.15
N ASN A 297 -4.42 -8.12 -13.31
CA ASN A 297 -5.15 -8.85 -12.28
C ASN A 297 -6.05 -9.95 -12.87
N HIS A 298 -6.83 -9.65 -13.91
CA HIS A 298 -7.69 -10.63 -14.56
C HIS A 298 -6.90 -11.73 -15.28
N ALA A 299 -5.76 -11.39 -15.89
CA ALA A 299 -4.88 -12.37 -16.52
C ALA A 299 -4.33 -13.39 -15.52
N VAL A 300 -3.92 -12.94 -14.32
CA VAL A 300 -3.45 -13.81 -13.23
C VAL A 300 -4.56 -14.70 -12.66
N ALA A 301 -5.79 -14.18 -12.57
CA ALA A 301 -6.94 -14.98 -12.13
C ALA A 301 -7.26 -16.09 -13.13
N ALA A 302 -7.27 -15.77 -14.43
CA ALA A 302 -7.54 -16.72 -15.50
C ALA A 302 -6.48 -17.85 -15.56
N SER A 303 -5.19 -17.52 -15.40
CA SER A 303 -4.12 -18.53 -15.42
C SER A 303 -4.13 -19.44 -14.18
N THR A 304 -4.56 -18.93 -13.02
CA THR A 304 -4.66 -19.72 -11.78
C THR A 304 -5.82 -20.72 -11.85
N GLN A 305 -6.92 -20.39 -12.55
CA GLN A 305 -8.08 -21.29 -12.72
C GLN A 305 -7.84 -22.43 -13.72
N LEU A 306 -6.84 -22.32 -14.60
CA LEU A 306 -6.52 -23.30 -15.65
C LEU A 306 -5.48 -24.35 -15.23
N ALA A 307 -4.89 -24.27 -14.04
CA ALA A 307 -3.96 -25.28 -13.54
C ALA A 307 -4.76 -26.52 -13.05
N PRO A 308 -4.65 -27.70 -13.69
CA PRO A 308 -5.34 -28.87 -13.20
C PRO A 308 -4.76 -29.26 -11.84
N ALA A 309 -5.63 -29.54 -10.88
CA ALA A 309 -5.26 -30.16 -9.61
C ALA A 309 -4.49 -31.45 -9.90
N ARG A 310 -3.17 -31.41 -9.77
CA ARG A 310 -2.35 -32.62 -9.78
C ARG A 310 -2.59 -33.31 -8.45
N LEU A 311 -3.40 -34.37 -8.51
CA LEU A 311 -3.54 -35.42 -7.49
C LEU A 311 -2.18 -36.06 -7.17
#